data_AF-A0A497R6Y6-F1
#
_entry.id   AF-A0A497R6Y6-F1
#
_cell.length_a   1.000
_cell.length_b   1.000
_cell.length_c   1.000
_cell.angle_alpha   90.00
_cell.angle_beta   90.00
_cell.angle_gamma   90.00
#
_symmetry.space_group_name_H-M   'P 1'
#
loop_
_entity.id
_entity.type
_entity.pdbx_description
1 polymer ?
#
loop_
_entity_poly.entity_id
_entity_poly.type
_entity_poly.pdbx_seq_one_letter_code
_entity_poly.pdbx_strand_id
1 'polypeptide(L)'
;MIVIVPDMGHGNCVAINEGRASLVVDCGAENNAKGKNFFNLVKPKLNEERELIITHYHFDHYNLLDKLPRKFFEKTYLPALPPNRDSSKLILEFLALSIATKFKGYPLIPQILRVAKNIVPLIKGESFHTINKDWEVLWPDYNIIDKTNKIRIRNLQKEIEEIKSRLDEELIEEFDYWYNVLTNAFFERHEEPRDRIEFKQKTQATPEVMKSLERAEKTFRPLANRTSLVTREIHGEFLFTGDIDETVLN
;
A
#
# COMPACT_ATOMS: atom_id res chain seq x y z
N MET A 1 -20.12 15.99 -11.10
CA MET A 1 -18.95 15.11 -10.93
C MET A 1 -17.96 15.35 -12.05
N ILE A 2 -16.65 15.38 -11.76
CA ILE A 2 -15.57 15.46 -12.74
C ILE A 2 -14.63 14.28 -12.48
N VAL A 3 -14.29 13.52 -13.52
CA VAL A 3 -13.33 12.42 -13.45
C VAL A 3 -12.10 12.77 -14.30
N ILE A 4 -10.91 12.61 -13.73
CA ILE A 4 -9.63 12.90 -14.39
C ILE A 4 -8.80 11.62 -14.37
N VAL A 5 -8.44 11.13 -15.55
CA VAL A 5 -7.59 9.96 -15.75
C VAL A 5 -6.35 10.41 -16.54
N PRO A 6 -5.30 10.90 -15.86
CA PRO A 6 -4.05 11.24 -16.54
C PRO A 6 -3.35 9.99 -17.06
N ASP A 7 -2.56 10.16 -18.12
CA ASP A 7 -1.64 9.13 -18.59
C ASP A 7 -0.42 9.04 -17.65
N MET A 8 -0.31 7.93 -16.92
CA MET A 8 0.73 7.70 -15.90
C MET A 8 1.84 6.73 -16.34
N GLY A 9 1.76 6.18 -17.57
CA GLY A 9 2.60 5.07 -18.01
C GLY A 9 2.28 3.77 -17.25
N HIS A 10 3.31 2.99 -16.91
CA HIS A 10 3.25 1.88 -15.94
C HIS A 10 3.07 2.40 -14.49
N GLY A 11 1.87 2.86 -14.17
CA GLY A 11 1.41 3.31 -12.86
C GLY A 11 -0.06 3.70 -12.94
N ASN A 12 -0.67 4.07 -11.80
CA ASN A 12 -2.10 4.42 -11.77
C ASN A 12 -2.36 5.72 -11.01
N CYS A 13 -3.32 6.50 -11.53
CA CYS A 13 -3.90 7.64 -10.84
C CYS A 13 -5.24 8.00 -11.48
N VAL A 14 -6.30 8.02 -10.67
CA VAL A 14 -7.62 8.52 -11.06
C VAL A 14 -8.05 9.54 -10.02
N ALA A 15 -8.62 10.66 -10.44
CA ALA A 15 -9.24 11.62 -9.53
C ALA A 15 -10.72 11.81 -9.83
N ILE A 16 -11.56 11.70 -8.82
CA ILE A 16 -12.99 11.92 -8.88
C ILE A 16 -13.31 13.10 -7.98
N ASN A 17 -13.88 14.15 -8.55
CA ASN A 17 -14.31 15.34 -7.83
C ASN A 17 -15.84 15.44 -7.83
N GLU A 18 -16.41 15.56 -6.65
CA GLU A 18 -17.85 15.69 -6.45
C GLU A 18 -18.16 16.67 -5.32
N GLY A 19 -18.83 17.78 -5.68
CA GLY A 19 -19.06 18.88 -4.75
C GLY A 19 -17.73 19.42 -4.20
N ARG A 20 -17.56 19.31 -2.87
CA ARG A 20 -16.36 19.71 -2.13
C ARG A 20 -15.35 18.58 -1.89
N ALA A 21 -15.71 17.36 -2.26
CA ALA A 21 -14.89 16.18 -2.02
C ALA A 21 -14.09 15.79 -3.27
N SER A 22 -12.92 15.23 -3.03
CA SER A 22 -12.04 14.64 -4.03
C SER A 22 -11.57 13.29 -3.55
N LEU A 23 -11.78 12.27 -4.38
CA LEU A 23 -11.19 10.95 -4.21
C LEU A 23 -10.07 10.78 -5.22
N VAL A 24 -8.87 10.48 -4.75
CA VAL A 24 -7.74 10.05 -5.59
C VAL A 24 -7.61 8.54 -5.43
N VAL A 25 -7.52 7.81 -6.53
CA VAL A 25 -7.23 6.37 -6.54
C VAL A 25 -5.87 6.17 -7.16
N ASP A 26 -4.94 5.67 -6.34
CA ASP A 26 -3.51 5.61 -6.59
C ASP A 26 -2.88 6.99 -6.92
N CYS A 27 -1.58 7.08 -6.70
CA CYS A 27 -0.79 8.28 -6.90
C CYS A 27 0.62 7.89 -7.33
N GLY A 28 0.72 7.14 -8.43
CA GLY A 28 1.99 6.66 -8.92
C GLY A 28 2.14 6.72 -10.44
N ALA A 29 3.39 6.74 -10.88
CA ALA A 29 3.77 6.87 -12.28
C ALA A 29 5.00 6.03 -12.60
N GLU A 30 5.15 5.65 -13.87
CA GLU A 30 6.34 4.94 -14.36
C GLU A 30 7.63 5.73 -14.18
N ASN A 31 7.56 7.04 -14.45
CA ASN A 31 8.73 7.92 -14.46
C ASN A 31 8.36 9.37 -14.15
N ASN A 32 9.38 10.21 -13.96
CA ASN A 32 9.20 11.63 -13.64
C ASN A 32 8.45 12.42 -14.72
N ALA A 33 8.55 12.06 -16.00
CA ALA A 33 7.85 12.77 -17.07
C ALA A 33 6.34 12.54 -16.96
N LYS A 34 5.92 11.28 -16.78
CA LYS A 34 4.52 10.92 -16.53
C LYS A 34 4.02 11.46 -15.19
N GLY A 35 4.85 11.43 -14.15
CA GLY A 35 4.51 11.97 -12.83
C GLY A 35 4.13 13.46 -12.84
N LYS A 36 4.61 14.26 -13.80
CA LYS A 36 4.17 15.65 -13.97
C LYS A 36 2.67 15.77 -14.28
N ASN A 37 2.05 14.75 -14.89
CA ASN A 37 0.63 14.79 -15.22
C ASN A 37 -0.23 14.84 -13.96
N PHE A 38 0.17 14.15 -12.88
CA PHE A 38 -0.50 14.30 -11.59
C PHE A 38 -0.43 15.77 -11.09
N PHE A 39 0.76 16.37 -11.09
CA PHE A 39 0.94 17.74 -10.56
C PHE A 39 0.31 18.82 -11.44
N ASN A 40 0.18 18.59 -12.75
CA ASN A 40 -0.35 19.57 -13.68
C ASN A 40 -1.86 19.42 -13.92
N LEU A 41 -2.38 18.20 -13.89
CA LEU A 41 -3.76 17.89 -14.29
C LEU A 41 -4.64 17.51 -13.10
N VAL A 42 -4.12 16.73 -12.15
CA VAL A 42 -4.90 16.20 -11.02
C VAL A 42 -4.82 17.14 -9.82
N LYS A 43 -3.63 17.32 -9.23
CA LYS A 43 -3.43 18.08 -7.99
C LYS A 43 -4.07 19.47 -8.00
N PRO A 44 -3.99 20.28 -9.08
CA PRO A 44 -4.59 21.62 -9.11
C PRO A 44 -6.13 21.62 -9.15
N LYS A 45 -6.74 20.47 -9.45
CA LYS A 45 -8.19 20.28 -9.54
C LYS A 45 -8.79 19.61 -8.31
N LEU A 46 -7.96 19.18 -7.35
CA LEU A 46 -8.45 18.59 -6.10
C LEU A 46 -9.09 19.67 -5.23
N ASN A 47 -10.22 19.33 -4.64
CA ASN A 47 -10.93 20.13 -3.67
C ASN A 47 -10.21 20.12 -2.30
N GLU A 48 -10.79 20.78 -1.30
CA GLU A 48 -10.23 20.82 0.06
C GLU A 48 -10.35 19.48 0.78
N GLU A 49 -11.51 18.82 0.68
CA GLU A 49 -11.76 17.50 1.29
C GLU A 49 -11.18 16.42 0.37
N ARG A 50 -10.00 15.89 0.72
CA ARG A 50 -9.25 14.95 -0.11
C ARG A 50 -9.14 13.61 0.59
N GLU A 51 -9.57 12.57 -0.10
CA GLU A 51 -9.39 11.19 0.34
C GLU A 51 -8.61 10.41 -0.72
N LEU A 52 -7.95 9.34 -0.30
CA LEU A 52 -7.07 8.52 -1.14
C LEU A 52 -7.47 7.05 -1.02
N ILE A 53 -7.55 6.33 -2.12
CA ILE A 53 -7.50 4.87 -2.17
C ILE A 53 -6.13 4.49 -2.68
N ILE A 54 -5.40 3.66 -1.94
CA ILE A 54 -4.26 2.90 -2.47
C ILE A 54 -4.75 1.50 -2.75
N THR A 55 -4.74 1.11 -4.03
CA THR A 55 -5.27 -0.18 -4.46
C THR A 55 -4.30 -1.33 -4.19
N HIS A 56 -2.99 -1.04 -4.16
CA HIS A 56 -1.95 -2.05 -4.10
C HIS A 56 -0.65 -1.52 -3.44
N TYR A 57 0.16 -2.44 -2.90
CA TYR A 57 1.43 -2.16 -2.21
C TYR A 57 2.70 -2.06 -3.10
N HIS A 58 2.55 -1.90 -4.41
CA HIS A 58 3.64 -1.67 -5.35
C HIS A 58 3.99 -0.20 -5.46
N PHE A 59 5.29 0.07 -5.56
CA PHE A 59 5.87 1.40 -5.62
C PHE A 59 5.21 2.33 -6.65
N ASP A 60 4.91 1.84 -7.84
CA ASP A 60 4.32 2.57 -8.96
C ASP A 60 2.84 2.97 -8.77
N HIS A 61 2.23 2.63 -7.63
CA HIS A 61 0.90 3.10 -7.24
C HIS A 61 0.92 4.25 -6.22
N TYR A 62 2.08 4.57 -5.62
CA TYR A 62 2.17 5.62 -4.59
C TYR A 62 3.48 6.42 -4.61
N ASN A 63 4.31 6.25 -5.63
CA ASN A 63 5.62 6.90 -5.70
C ASN A 63 5.61 8.43 -5.85
N LEU A 64 4.44 9.08 -6.01
CA LEU A 64 4.34 10.54 -6.03
C LEU A 64 3.90 11.13 -4.69
N LEU A 65 3.56 10.30 -3.69
CA LEU A 65 3.15 10.75 -2.36
C LEU A 65 4.29 11.46 -1.60
N ASP A 66 5.55 11.16 -1.92
CA ASP A 66 6.74 11.78 -1.33
C ASP A 66 6.80 13.30 -1.56
N LYS A 67 6.18 13.78 -2.64
CA LYS A 67 6.11 15.20 -3.05
C LYS A 67 4.90 15.95 -2.49
N LEU A 68 4.01 15.26 -1.77
CA LEU A 68 2.83 15.89 -1.16
C LEU A 68 3.11 16.39 0.27
N PRO A 69 2.42 17.44 0.73
CA PRO A 69 2.47 17.86 2.14
C PRO A 69 2.08 16.74 3.11
N ARG A 70 2.52 16.86 4.37
CA ARG A 70 2.01 16.00 5.46
C ARG A 70 0.50 16.17 5.61
N LYS A 71 -0.20 15.09 5.97
CA LYS A 71 -1.66 15.10 6.20
C LYS A 71 -2.45 15.75 5.06
N PHE A 72 -2.00 15.54 3.81
CA PHE A 72 -2.64 16.05 2.60
C PHE A 72 -4.00 15.41 2.33
N PHE A 73 -4.20 14.16 2.75
CA PHE A 73 -5.46 13.42 2.66
C PHE A 73 -6.08 13.23 4.05
N GLU A 74 -7.37 13.50 4.18
CA GLU A 74 -8.14 13.32 5.42
C GLU A 74 -8.29 11.83 5.77
N LYS A 75 -8.54 10.99 4.76
CA LYS A 75 -8.56 9.53 4.90
C LYS A 75 -7.80 8.87 3.74
N THR A 76 -7.12 7.79 4.07
CA THR A 76 -6.51 6.89 3.10
C THR A 76 -7.01 5.47 3.32
N TYR A 77 -7.71 4.94 2.33
CA TYR A 77 -8.20 3.58 2.26
C TYR A 77 -7.15 2.69 1.60
N LEU A 78 -6.92 1.50 2.15
CA LEU A 78 -5.93 0.55 1.63
C LEU A 78 -6.33 -0.89 1.99
N PRO A 79 -5.80 -1.92 1.31
CA PRO A 79 -6.13 -3.29 1.64
C PRO A 79 -5.63 -3.65 3.04
N ALA A 80 -6.51 -4.09 3.93
CA ALA A 80 -6.13 -4.49 5.28
C ALA A 80 -5.13 -5.64 5.27
N LEU A 81 -4.16 -5.61 6.17
CA LEU A 81 -3.19 -6.68 6.40
C LEU A 81 -3.37 -7.28 7.81
N PRO A 82 -4.37 -8.15 8.03
CA PRO A 82 -4.57 -8.83 9.31
C PRO A 82 -3.41 -9.78 9.65
N PRO A 83 -2.68 -9.61 10.77
CA PRO A 83 -1.46 -10.39 11.07
C PRO A 83 -1.74 -11.85 11.46
N ASN A 84 -3.00 -12.21 11.70
CA ASN A 84 -3.42 -13.60 11.94
C ASN A 84 -3.66 -14.41 10.66
N ARG A 85 -3.40 -13.83 9.48
CA ARG A 85 -3.46 -14.50 8.17
C ARG A 85 -2.06 -14.68 7.62
N ASP A 86 -1.77 -15.88 7.09
CA ASP A 86 -0.41 -16.26 6.71
C ASP A 86 0.15 -15.35 5.62
N SER A 87 -0.61 -15.11 4.55
CA SER A 87 -0.17 -14.23 3.45
C SER A 87 0.05 -12.79 3.91
N SER A 88 -0.90 -12.26 4.68
CA SER A 88 -0.86 -10.91 5.22
C SER A 88 0.34 -10.69 6.14
N LYS A 89 0.59 -11.61 7.08
CA LYS A 89 1.75 -11.57 7.97
C LYS A 89 3.05 -11.49 7.17
N LEU A 90 3.22 -12.35 6.17
CA LEU A 90 4.43 -12.35 5.33
C LEU A 90 4.57 -11.06 4.51
N ILE A 91 3.45 -10.45 4.08
CA ILE A 91 3.48 -9.14 3.42
C ILE A 91 3.95 -8.08 4.41
N LEU A 92 3.40 -8.01 5.62
CA LEU A 92 3.86 -7.09 6.67
C LEU A 92 5.35 -7.27 6.98
N GLU A 93 5.80 -8.51 7.15
CA GLU A 93 7.22 -8.82 7.40
C GLU A 93 8.12 -8.37 6.23
N PHE A 94 7.73 -8.64 4.99
CA PHE A 94 8.50 -8.21 3.83
C PHE A 94 8.56 -6.68 3.72
N LEU A 95 7.44 -5.98 3.95
CA LEU A 95 7.37 -4.52 3.92
C LEU A 95 8.24 -3.91 5.02
N ALA A 96 8.16 -4.43 6.24
CA ALA A 96 8.99 -4.01 7.37
C ALA A 96 10.48 -4.23 7.08
N LEU A 97 10.86 -5.42 6.56
CA LEU A 97 12.23 -5.70 6.12
C LEU A 97 12.69 -4.72 5.05
N SER A 98 11.81 -4.42 4.09
CA SER A 98 12.17 -3.56 2.96
C SER A 98 12.38 -2.12 3.40
N ILE A 99 11.58 -1.63 4.35
CA ILE A 99 11.79 -0.32 4.96
C ILE A 99 13.09 -0.34 5.79
N ALA A 100 13.24 -1.33 6.67
CA ALA A 100 14.38 -1.44 7.57
C ALA A 100 15.72 -1.61 6.82
N THR A 101 15.72 -2.16 5.62
CA THR A 101 16.95 -2.34 4.83
C THR A 101 17.12 -1.28 3.74
N LYS A 102 16.16 -0.35 3.60
CA LYS A 102 16.04 0.58 2.46
C LYS A 102 16.03 -0.12 1.10
N PHE A 103 15.38 -1.28 1.05
CA PHE A 103 15.28 -2.10 -0.14
C PHE A 103 14.28 -1.52 -1.14
N LYS A 104 14.81 -1.07 -2.29
CA LYS A 104 14.05 -0.57 -3.44
C LYS A 104 13.00 0.47 -3.03
N GLY A 105 11.96 0.73 -3.82
CA GLY A 105 10.97 1.80 -3.57
C GLY A 105 10.05 1.61 -2.35
N TYR A 106 10.18 0.52 -1.60
CA TYR A 106 9.34 0.20 -0.43
C TYR A 106 9.46 1.14 0.80
N PRO A 107 10.56 1.89 1.02
CA PRO A 107 10.63 2.96 2.01
C PRO A 107 9.61 4.09 1.81
N LEU A 108 8.82 4.06 0.73
CA LEU A 108 7.74 5.01 0.50
C LEU A 108 6.40 4.62 1.14
N ILE A 109 6.24 3.42 1.71
CA ILE A 109 5.07 3.12 2.57
C ILE A 109 4.94 4.11 3.74
N PRO A 110 6.04 4.47 4.42
CA PRO A 110 6.03 5.59 5.35
C PRO A 110 5.49 6.91 4.78
N GLN A 111 5.55 7.15 3.47
CA GLN A 111 4.91 8.33 2.85
C GLN A 111 3.39 8.23 2.85
N ILE A 112 2.81 7.03 2.68
CA ILE A 112 1.37 6.81 2.87
C ILE A 112 0.98 7.24 4.29
N LEU A 113 1.75 6.80 5.30
CA LEU A 113 1.52 7.18 6.70
C LEU A 113 1.66 8.70 6.91
N ARG A 114 2.61 9.34 6.23
CA ARG A 114 2.90 10.78 6.33
C ARG A 114 1.80 11.65 5.71
N VAL A 115 1.31 11.28 4.53
CA VAL A 115 0.33 12.09 3.78
C VAL A 115 -1.10 11.87 4.25
N ALA A 116 -1.37 10.77 4.95
CA ALA A 116 -2.69 10.44 5.48
C ALA A 116 -2.88 10.96 6.91
N LYS A 117 -3.96 11.70 7.16
CA LYS A 117 -4.40 12.02 8.52
C LYS A 117 -4.95 10.78 9.21
N ASN A 118 -5.84 10.05 8.54
CA ASN A 118 -6.39 8.78 8.98
C ASN A 118 -6.14 7.68 7.95
N ILE A 119 -5.90 6.45 8.41
CA ILE A 119 -5.79 5.28 7.53
C ILE A 119 -6.92 4.34 7.88
N VAL A 120 -7.59 3.84 6.85
CA VAL A 120 -8.73 2.94 6.95
C VAL A 120 -8.37 1.67 6.21
N PRO A 121 -7.81 0.66 6.90
CA PRO A 121 -7.58 -0.64 6.30
C PRO A 121 -8.93 -1.34 6.05
N LEU A 122 -9.09 -1.85 4.83
CA LEU A 122 -10.32 -2.43 4.30
C LEU A 122 -10.15 -3.89 3.90
N ILE A 123 -11.10 -4.74 4.27
CA ILE A 123 -11.18 -6.16 3.90
C ILE A 123 -12.54 -6.48 3.27
N LYS A 124 -12.63 -7.58 2.51
CA LYS A 124 -13.89 -8.03 1.89
C LYS A 124 -15.05 -8.05 2.89
N GLY A 125 -16.19 -7.54 2.44
CA GLY A 125 -17.44 -7.48 3.21
C GLY A 125 -17.60 -6.18 4.02
N GLU A 126 -16.58 -5.33 4.07
CA GLU A 126 -16.69 -4.00 4.65
C GLU A 126 -17.25 -2.98 3.65
N SER A 127 -17.64 -1.83 4.17
CA SER A 127 -18.09 -0.68 3.40
C SER A 127 -17.49 0.62 3.93
N PHE A 128 -17.46 1.64 3.08
CA PHE A 128 -17.02 2.97 3.45
C PHE A 128 -17.77 4.03 2.66
N HIS A 129 -17.71 5.26 3.13
CA HIS A 129 -18.35 6.40 2.50
C HIS A 129 -17.30 7.44 2.11
N THR A 130 -17.29 7.82 0.84
CA THR A 130 -16.41 8.85 0.26
C THR A 130 -17.09 9.52 -0.92
N ILE A 131 -16.75 10.77 -1.22
CA ILE A 131 -17.33 11.57 -2.31
C ILE A 131 -18.87 11.54 -2.37
N ASN A 132 -19.54 11.55 -1.20
CA ASN A 132 -21.00 11.45 -1.07
C ASN A 132 -21.61 10.17 -1.66
N LYS A 133 -20.82 9.10 -1.75
CA LYS A 133 -21.21 7.79 -2.28
C LYS A 133 -20.84 6.69 -1.30
N ASP A 134 -21.65 5.65 -1.30
CA ASP A 134 -21.39 4.44 -0.52
C ASP A 134 -20.63 3.43 -1.37
N TRP A 135 -19.62 2.82 -0.75
CA TRP A 135 -18.72 1.87 -1.40
C TRP A 135 -18.70 0.56 -0.63
N GLU A 136 -18.58 -0.54 -1.35
CA GLU A 136 -18.37 -1.86 -0.80
C GLU A 136 -16.99 -2.39 -1.17
N VAL A 137 -16.44 -3.22 -0.27
CA VAL A 137 -15.15 -3.88 -0.44
C VAL A 137 -15.41 -5.32 -0.87
N LEU A 138 -15.04 -5.63 -2.11
CA LEU A 138 -15.21 -6.94 -2.71
C LEU A 138 -14.01 -7.88 -2.43
N TRP A 139 -12.85 -7.30 -2.11
CA TRP A 139 -11.57 -8.01 -1.91
C TRP A 139 -10.62 -7.12 -1.09
N PRO A 140 -9.70 -7.64 -0.24
CA PRO A 140 -9.17 -9.01 -0.15
C PRO A 140 -10.00 -10.03 0.66
N ASP A 141 -9.98 -11.30 0.22
CA ASP A 141 -10.50 -12.46 0.96
C ASP A 141 -9.36 -13.41 1.37
N TYR A 142 -8.87 -13.27 2.60
CA TYR A 142 -7.74 -14.05 3.08
C TYR A 142 -8.01 -15.56 3.19
N ASN A 143 -9.28 -16.00 3.27
CA ASN A 143 -9.57 -17.43 3.25
C ASN A 143 -9.24 -18.05 1.88
N ILE A 144 -9.49 -17.30 0.80
CA ILE A 144 -9.19 -17.73 -0.57
C ILE A 144 -7.70 -17.52 -0.87
N ILE A 145 -7.14 -16.37 -0.48
CA ILE A 145 -5.73 -16.04 -0.71
C ILE A 145 -4.83 -17.07 -0.05
N ASP A 146 -4.99 -17.33 1.26
CA ASP A 146 -4.12 -18.27 1.98
C ASP A 146 -4.24 -19.69 1.40
N LYS A 147 -5.46 -20.14 1.13
CA LYS A 147 -5.74 -21.47 0.55
C LYS A 147 -5.05 -21.66 -0.80
N THR A 148 -5.10 -20.66 -1.66
CA THR A 148 -4.61 -20.74 -3.04
C THR A 148 -3.10 -20.54 -3.14
N ASN A 149 -2.49 -19.91 -2.13
CA ASN A 149 -1.08 -19.51 -2.15
C ASN A 149 -0.16 -20.33 -1.23
N LYS A 150 -0.61 -21.47 -0.69
CA LYS A 150 0.15 -22.27 0.30
C LYS A 150 1.62 -22.55 -0.03
N ILE A 151 1.95 -22.82 -1.29
CA ILE A 151 3.36 -23.07 -1.70
C ILE A 151 4.15 -21.76 -1.67
N ARG A 152 3.57 -20.69 -2.22
CA ARG A 152 4.19 -19.35 -2.26
C ARG A 152 4.41 -18.79 -0.86
N ILE A 153 3.42 -18.95 0.02
CA ILE A 153 3.49 -18.58 1.45
C ILE A 153 4.68 -19.30 2.12
N ARG A 154 4.77 -20.63 1.99
CA ARG A 154 5.89 -21.39 2.57
C ARG A 154 7.25 -20.96 2.03
N ASN A 155 7.34 -20.70 0.72
CA ASN A 155 8.59 -20.26 0.10
C ASN A 155 9.00 -18.87 0.61
N LEU A 156 8.07 -17.91 0.63
CA LEU A 156 8.34 -16.55 1.11
C LEU A 156 8.70 -16.55 2.59
N GLN A 157 8.01 -17.35 3.40
CA GLN A 157 8.35 -17.52 4.82
C GLN A 157 9.79 -17.98 5.00
N LYS A 158 10.22 -19.01 4.25
CA LYS A 158 11.61 -19.49 4.31
C LYS A 158 12.61 -18.40 3.89
N GLU A 159 12.29 -17.63 2.86
CA GLU A 159 13.14 -16.54 2.38
C GLU A 159 13.26 -15.41 3.42
N ILE A 160 12.15 -15.03 4.07
CA ILE A 160 12.12 -14.02 5.13
C ILE A 160 12.92 -14.47 6.35
N GLU A 161 12.74 -15.71 6.82
CA GLU A 161 13.51 -16.25 7.95
C GLU A 161 15.02 -16.29 7.66
N GLU A 162 15.41 -16.66 6.43
CA GLU A 162 16.82 -16.62 6.00
C GLU A 162 17.37 -15.19 6.03
N ILE A 163 16.60 -14.20 5.58
CA ILE A 163 17.00 -12.78 5.63
C ILE A 163 17.17 -12.31 7.08
N LYS A 164 16.17 -12.56 7.94
CA LYS A 164 16.19 -12.15 9.35
C LYS A 164 17.39 -12.74 10.10
N SER A 165 17.79 -13.98 9.78
CA SER A 165 18.96 -14.62 10.38
C SER A 165 20.31 -13.95 10.06
N ARG A 166 20.35 -13.04 9.08
CA ARG A 166 21.55 -12.32 8.62
C ARG A 166 21.54 -10.84 8.98
N LEU A 167 20.49 -10.36 9.64
CA LEU A 167 20.42 -8.98 10.10
C LEU A 167 21.29 -8.80 11.33
N ASP A 168 21.89 -7.62 11.45
CA ASP A 168 22.50 -7.18 12.71
C ASP A 168 21.41 -6.69 13.70
N GLU A 169 21.82 -6.44 14.93
CA GLU A 169 20.92 -6.02 16.01
C GLU A 169 20.16 -4.72 15.68
N GLU A 170 20.82 -3.73 15.07
CA GLU A 170 20.20 -2.46 14.70
C GLU A 170 19.10 -2.65 13.63
N LEU A 171 19.35 -3.49 12.62
CA LEU A 171 18.35 -3.81 11.60
C LEU A 171 17.20 -4.66 12.13
N ILE A 172 17.43 -5.51 13.13
CA ILE A 172 16.38 -6.27 13.81
C ILE A 172 15.47 -5.33 14.59
N GLU A 173 16.02 -4.40 15.38
CA GLU A 173 15.25 -3.40 16.13
C GLU A 173 14.38 -2.54 15.19
N GLU A 174 14.95 -2.10 14.07
CA GLU A 174 14.21 -1.33 13.07
C GLU A 174 13.14 -2.16 12.36
N PHE A 175 13.41 -3.44 12.06
CA PHE A 175 12.41 -4.35 11.53
C PHE A 175 11.23 -4.49 12.50
N ASP A 176 11.49 -4.73 13.78
CA ASP A 176 10.44 -4.91 14.80
C ASP A 176 9.63 -3.62 14.99
N TYR A 177 10.30 -2.46 15.00
CA TYR A 177 9.65 -1.16 15.01
C TYR A 177 8.69 -1.00 13.82
N TRP A 178 9.17 -1.21 12.60
CA TRP A 178 8.34 -1.04 11.41
C TRP A 178 7.23 -2.08 11.30
N TYR A 179 7.48 -3.34 11.69
CA TYR A 179 6.45 -4.37 11.72
C TYR A 179 5.28 -3.99 12.64
N ASN A 180 5.57 -3.44 13.82
CA ASN A 180 4.56 -2.94 14.74
C ASN A 180 3.81 -1.72 14.16
N VAL A 181 4.54 -0.73 13.63
CA VAL A 181 3.93 0.45 12.99
C VAL A 181 2.98 0.05 11.85
N LEU A 182 3.40 -0.88 10.99
CA LEU A 182 2.60 -1.36 9.87
C LEU A 182 1.38 -2.17 10.34
N THR A 183 1.53 -3.02 11.36
CA THR A 183 0.42 -3.78 11.94
C THR A 183 -0.65 -2.82 12.49
N ASN A 184 -0.24 -1.80 13.23
CA ASN A 184 -1.16 -0.81 13.80
C ASN A 184 -1.86 0.02 12.71
N ALA A 185 -1.11 0.43 11.68
CA ALA A 185 -1.63 1.25 10.60
C ALA A 185 -2.53 0.47 9.63
N PHE A 186 -2.17 -0.76 9.27
CA PHE A 186 -2.80 -1.52 8.19
C PHE A 186 -3.76 -2.60 8.70
N PHE A 187 -3.97 -2.70 10.01
CA PHE A 187 -4.99 -3.57 10.58
C PHE A 187 -5.74 -2.96 11.76
N GLU A 188 -5.04 -2.56 12.83
CA GLU A 188 -5.69 -2.28 14.13
C GLU A 188 -6.45 -0.95 14.21
N ARG A 189 -6.42 -0.14 13.15
CA ARG A 189 -7.12 1.17 13.04
C ARG A 189 -6.76 2.16 14.15
N HIS A 190 -5.61 1.98 14.80
CA HIS A 190 -5.19 2.87 15.88
C HIS A 190 -4.67 4.21 15.34
N GLU A 191 -5.12 5.30 15.97
CA GLU A 191 -4.49 6.62 15.83
C GLU A 191 -3.17 6.63 16.60
N GLU A 192 -2.16 5.91 16.12
CA GLU A 192 -0.81 6.20 16.60
C GLU A 192 -0.46 7.65 16.25
N PRO A 193 0.19 8.41 17.14
CA PRO A 193 0.69 9.75 16.83
C PRO A 193 1.76 9.69 15.73
N ARG A 194 1.32 9.74 14.46
CA ARG A 194 2.16 9.63 13.25
C ARG A 194 3.20 10.74 13.12
N ASP A 195 3.04 11.81 13.88
CA ASP A 195 4.00 12.91 13.98
C ASP A 195 5.33 12.48 14.62
N ARG A 196 5.40 11.27 15.21
CA ARG A 196 6.61 10.69 15.82
C ARG A 196 7.31 9.62 14.96
N ILE A 197 6.85 9.36 13.73
CA ILE A 197 7.56 8.45 12.82
C ILE A 197 8.85 9.16 12.39
N GLU A 198 9.90 8.92 13.18
CA GLU A 198 11.26 9.41 12.93
C GLU A 198 12.03 8.36 12.14
N PHE A 199 12.47 8.71 10.95
CA PHE A 199 13.33 7.86 10.13
C PHE A 199 14.74 7.85 10.72
N LYS A 200 15.01 6.91 11.63
CA LYS A 200 16.25 6.89 12.42
C LYS A 200 17.38 6.05 11.82
N GLN A 201 17.32 5.70 10.55
CA GLN A 201 18.25 4.67 10.06
C GLN A 201 19.57 5.19 9.50
N LYS A 202 20.67 4.83 10.18
CA LYS A 202 22.06 5.12 9.80
C LYS A 202 22.74 3.96 9.08
N THR A 203 22.33 2.71 9.33
CA THR A 203 23.02 1.51 8.84
C THR A 203 22.38 0.95 7.56
N GLN A 204 23.22 0.42 6.66
CA GLN A 204 22.82 -0.13 5.37
C GLN A 204 23.00 -1.65 5.38
N ALA A 205 22.00 -2.38 4.90
CA ALA A 205 22.07 -3.84 4.83
C ALA A 205 23.20 -4.33 3.91
N THR A 206 23.74 -5.51 4.23
CA THR A 206 24.82 -6.11 3.45
C THR A 206 24.39 -6.45 2.02
N PRO A 207 25.32 -6.52 1.05
CA PRO A 207 24.98 -6.94 -0.32
C PRO A 207 24.31 -8.32 -0.40
N GLU A 208 24.64 -9.22 0.53
CA GLU A 208 24.02 -10.55 0.61
C GLU A 208 22.56 -10.46 1.05
N VAL A 209 22.25 -9.64 2.06
CA VAL A 209 20.86 -9.38 2.48
C VAL A 209 20.07 -8.76 1.33
N MET A 210 20.64 -7.79 0.63
CA MET A 210 20.00 -7.17 -0.54
C MET A 210 19.67 -8.20 -1.64
N LYS A 211 20.61 -9.09 -1.96
CA LYS A 211 20.38 -10.16 -2.94
C LYS A 211 19.28 -11.14 -2.50
N SER A 212 19.21 -11.47 -1.21
CA SER A 212 18.15 -12.31 -0.67
C SER A 212 16.78 -11.60 -0.73
N LEU A 213 16.74 -10.29 -0.48
CA LEU A 213 15.53 -9.47 -0.64
C LEU A 213 15.06 -9.42 -2.10
N GLU A 214 15.96 -9.32 -3.08
CA GLU A 214 15.60 -9.40 -4.51
C GLU A 214 14.97 -10.75 -4.89
N ARG A 215 15.40 -11.84 -4.25
CA ARG A 215 14.78 -13.15 -4.44
C ARG A 215 13.40 -13.19 -3.78
N ALA A 216 13.30 -12.74 -2.54
CA ALA A 216 12.04 -12.68 -1.79
C ALA A 216 10.99 -11.80 -2.49
N GLU A 217 11.41 -10.68 -3.09
CA GLU A 217 10.55 -9.77 -3.84
C GLU A 217 9.82 -10.49 -4.99
N LYS A 218 10.48 -11.43 -5.68
CA LYS A 218 9.87 -12.20 -6.77
C LYS A 218 8.72 -13.08 -6.28
N THR A 219 8.82 -13.59 -5.06
CA THR A 219 7.78 -14.40 -4.40
C THR A 219 6.70 -13.50 -3.79
N PHE A 220 7.10 -12.36 -3.23
CA PHE A 220 6.23 -11.35 -2.62
C PHE A 220 5.27 -10.71 -3.63
N ARG A 221 5.78 -10.24 -4.78
CA ARG A 221 4.97 -9.44 -5.72
C ARG A 221 3.65 -10.11 -6.14
N PRO A 222 3.63 -11.37 -6.63
CA PRO A 222 2.35 -12.02 -6.96
C PRO A 222 1.43 -12.22 -5.75
N LEU A 223 1.99 -12.39 -4.54
CA LEU A 223 1.19 -12.49 -3.32
C LEU A 223 0.54 -11.14 -2.97
N ALA A 224 1.30 -10.05 -3.05
CA ALA A 224 0.81 -8.69 -2.85
C ALA A 224 -0.26 -8.30 -3.88
N ASN A 225 -0.13 -8.72 -5.14
CA ASN A 225 -1.17 -8.55 -6.18
C ASN A 225 -2.51 -9.13 -5.75
N ARG A 226 -2.45 -10.31 -5.14
CA ARG A 226 -3.64 -11.02 -4.67
C ARG A 226 -4.20 -10.44 -3.39
N THR A 227 -3.53 -9.49 -2.75
CA THR A 227 -4.08 -8.69 -1.64
C THR A 227 -4.48 -7.29 -2.10
N SER A 228 -4.61 -7.02 -3.40
CA SER A 228 -5.13 -5.74 -3.90
C SER A 228 -6.47 -5.40 -3.26
N LEU A 229 -6.80 -4.13 -3.20
CA LEU A 229 -8.11 -3.67 -2.77
C LEU A 229 -9.04 -3.62 -3.99
N VAL A 230 -10.12 -4.40 -3.96
CA VAL A 230 -11.20 -4.32 -4.95
C VAL A 230 -12.39 -3.65 -4.30
N THR A 231 -12.78 -2.49 -4.81
CA THR A 231 -13.89 -1.69 -4.28
C THR A 231 -14.82 -1.27 -5.39
N ARG A 232 -16.11 -1.27 -5.08
CA ARG A 232 -17.17 -0.86 -5.98
C ARG A 232 -18.05 0.18 -5.30
N GLU A 233 -18.40 1.22 -6.04
CA GLU A 233 -19.46 2.14 -5.63
C GLU A 233 -20.82 1.42 -5.79
N ILE A 234 -21.69 1.48 -4.78
CA ILE A 234 -22.87 0.59 -4.66
C ILE A 234 -23.83 0.69 -5.86
N HIS A 235 -23.94 1.86 -6.51
CA HIS A 235 -24.76 2.04 -7.71
C HIS A 235 -24.06 1.63 -9.02
N GLY A 236 -22.80 1.19 -8.94
CA GLY A 236 -22.05 0.59 -10.03
C GLY A 236 -21.34 1.59 -10.94
N GLU A 237 -21.20 2.86 -10.53
CA GLU A 237 -20.54 3.87 -11.34
C GLU A 237 -19.02 3.67 -11.41
N PHE A 238 -18.44 3.14 -10.34
CA PHE A 238 -17.00 2.96 -10.21
C PHE A 238 -16.65 1.57 -9.70
N LEU A 239 -15.62 0.99 -10.32
CA LEU A 239 -14.99 -0.24 -9.90
C LEU A 239 -13.47 -0.05 -10.00
N PHE A 240 -12.78 -0.28 -8.89
CA PHE A 240 -11.33 -0.29 -8.84
C PHE A 240 -10.87 -1.66 -8.38
N THR A 241 -9.95 -2.28 -9.12
CA THR A 241 -9.55 -3.68 -8.91
C THR A 241 -8.11 -3.84 -8.43
N GLY A 242 -7.30 -2.78 -8.50
CA GLY A 242 -5.86 -2.88 -8.35
C GLY A 242 -5.26 -3.90 -9.32
N ASP A 243 -4.25 -4.63 -8.85
CA ASP A 243 -3.45 -5.61 -9.60
C ASP A 243 -3.91 -7.06 -9.36
N ILE A 244 -5.18 -7.27 -8.96
CA ILE A 244 -5.69 -8.62 -8.71
C ILE A 244 -5.60 -9.49 -9.97
N ASP A 245 -5.11 -10.72 -9.81
CA ASP A 245 -4.92 -11.67 -10.91
C ASP A 245 -6.00 -12.77 -10.96
N GLU A 246 -6.10 -13.47 -12.08
CA GLU A 246 -7.08 -14.54 -12.31
C GLU A 246 -6.97 -15.72 -11.34
N THR A 247 -5.85 -15.84 -10.60
CA THR A 247 -5.65 -16.98 -9.69
C THR A 247 -6.60 -16.93 -8.49
N VAL A 248 -7.12 -15.76 -8.15
CA VAL A 248 -8.02 -15.56 -7.00
C VAL A 248 -9.43 -15.14 -7.40
N LEU A 249 -9.66 -14.92 -8.69
CA LEU A 249 -10.97 -14.58 -9.27
C LEU A 249 -11.77 -15.79 -9.76
N ASN A 250 -11.18 -16.99 -9.73
CA ASN A 250 -11.76 -18.25 -10.19
C ASN A 250 -12.14 -19.20 -9.05
#